data_AF-A0A2T1DUR1-F1
#
_entry.id   AF-A0A2T1DUR1-F1
#
_cell.length_a   1.000
_cell.length_b   1.000
_cell.length_c   1.000
_cell.angle_alpha   90.00
_cell.angle_beta   90.00
_cell.angle_gamma   90.00
#
_symmetry.space_group_name_H-M   'P 1'
#
loop_
_entity.id
_entity.type
_entity.pdbx_description
1 polymer ?
#
loop_
_entity_poly.entity_id
_entity_poly.type
_entity_poly.pdbx_seq_one_letter_code
_entity_poly.pdbx_strand_id
1 'polypeptide(L)' 'MNGDFFRPKTIRNLPQRVAAKLEASEAGMRVAYGGTSWRFKLLVSMGQIIQLLPGQTVTIVGVEDTSTLIIEV' A
#
# COMPACT_ATOMS: atom_id res chain seq x y z
N MET A 1 -28.58 -17.33 5.17
CA MET A 1 -27.17 -17.58 4.79
C MET A 1 -26.63 -16.28 4.22
N ASN A 2 -25.76 -15.58 4.96
CA ASN A 2 -25.10 -14.36 4.48
C ASN A 2 -24.07 -14.78 3.41
N GLY A 3 -24.34 -14.44 2.15
CA GLY A 3 -23.34 -14.49 1.11
C GLY A 3 -22.38 -13.33 1.32
N ASP A 4 -21.26 -13.58 2.00
CA ASP A 4 -20.12 -12.69 1.98
C ASP A 4 -19.60 -12.63 0.54
N PHE A 5 -20.14 -11.69 -0.22
CA PHE A 5 -19.62 -11.30 -1.51
C PHE A 5 -18.21 -10.76 -1.28
N PHE A 6 -17.20 -11.60 -1.52
CA PHE A 6 -15.87 -11.15 -1.89
C PHE A 6 -16.01 -10.37 -3.21
N ARG A 7 -16.42 -9.10 -3.13
CA ARG A 7 -16.28 -8.18 -4.24
C ARG A 7 -14.78 -7.89 -4.34
N PRO A 8 -14.11 -8.23 -5.45
CA PRO A 8 -12.75 -7.77 -5.67
C PRO A 8 -12.77 -6.24 -5.59
N LYS A 9 -12.11 -5.67 -4.58
CA LYS A 9 -11.94 -4.23 -4.47
C LYS A 9 -11.23 -3.77 -5.75
N THR A 10 -11.84 -2.84 -6.47
CA THR A 10 -11.30 -2.35 -7.74
C THR A 10 -10.03 -1.56 -7.47
N ILE A 11 -8.86 -2.15 -7.76
CA ILE A 11 -7.59 -1.43 -7.72
C ILE A 11 -7.61 -0.40 -8.83
N ARG A 12 -7.52 0.88 -8.48
CA ARG A 12 -7.31 1.95 -9.45
C ARG A 12 -5.82 2.17 -9.58
N ASN A 13 -5.25 1.81 -10.72
CA ASN A 13 -3.87 2.14 -11.04
C ASN A 13 -3.75 3.66 -11.17
N LEU A 14 -2.70 4.21 -10.58
CA LEU A 14 -2.43 5.63 -10.74
C LEU A 14 -1.86 5.88 -12.14
N PRO A 15 -2.23 6.98 -12.82
CA PRO A 15 -1.67 7.34 -14.12
C PRO A 15 -0.17 7.59 -14.05
N GLN A 16 0.34 7.92 -12.86
CA GLN A 16 1.75 8.11 -12.60
C GLN A 16 2.13 7.44 -11.28
N ARG A 17 3.28 6.74 -11.28
CA ARG A 17 3.91 6.19 -10.09
C ARG A 17 4.45 7.32 -9.20
N VAL A 18 4.21 7.24 -7.89
CA VAL A 18 4.56 8.31 -6.96
C VAL A 18 5.49 7.78 -5.86
N ALA A 19 6.61 8.45 -5.62
CA ALA A 19 7.50 8.10 -4.52
C ALA A 19 6.92 8.56 -3.18
N ALA A 20 6.98 7.68 -2.18
CA ALA A 20 6.57 7.96 -0.81
C ALA A 20 7.54 7.32 0.19
N LYS A 21 7.38 7.61 1.48
CA LYS A 21 8.21 7.03 2.52
C LYS A 21 7.41 6.10 3.40
N LEU A 22 8.03 5.01 3.80
CA LEU A 22 7.54 4.16 4.87
C LEU A 22 7.81 4.80 6.22
N GLU A 23 6.87 4.66 7.15
CA GLU A 23 6.99 5.15 8.51
C GLU A 23 6.53 4.07 9.50
N ALA A 24 7.17 4.06 10.67
CA ALA A 24 6.69 3.27 11.78
C ALA A 24 5.52 4.02 12.45
N SER A 25 4.42 3.32 12.68
CA SER A 25 3.32 3.80 13.52
C SER A 25 3.08 2.83 14.65
N GLU A 26 2.32 3.25 15.67
CA GLU A 26 1.89 2.38 16.77
C GLU A 26 1.11 1.14 16.28
N ALA A 27 0.46 1.25 15.12
CA ALA A 27 -0.30 0.18 14.48
C ALA A 27 0.52 -0.61 13.43
N GLY A 28 1.85 -0.47 13.41
CA GLY A 28 2.74 -1.09 12.44
C GLY A 28 3.21 -0.15 11.32
N MET A 29 3.73 -0.70 10.23
CA MET A 29 4.25 0.08 9.12
C MET A 29 3.13 0.80 8.34
N ARG A 30 3.38 2.04 7.94
CA ARG A 30 2.48 2.88 7.12
C ARG A 30 3.24 3.59 6.01
N VAL A 31 2.52 4.16 5.05
CA VAL A 31 3.08 4.99 3.97
C VAL A 31 2.72 6.45 4.24
N ALA A 32 3.72 7.29 4.43
CA ALA A 32 3.58 8.74 4.52
C ALA A 32 3.45 9.34 3.11
N TYR A 33 2.27 9.85 2.78
CA TYR A 33 1.98 10.46 1.49
C TYR A 33 0.99 11.63 1.62
N GLY A 34 1.33 12.77 1.02
CA GLY A 34 0.47 13.97 1.04
C GLY A 34 0.21 14.50 2.46
N GLY A 35 1.17 14.34 3.38
CA GLY A 35 1.00 14.71 4.79
C GLY A 35 0.08 13.78 5.59
N THR A 36 -0.36 12.67 5.01
CA THR A 36 -1.25 11.69 5.63
C THR A 36 -0.55 10.32 5.74
N SER A 37 -0.89 9.56 6.78
CA SER A 37 -0.42 8.20 7.00
C SER A 37 -1.41 7.17 6.45
N TRP A 38 -0.96 6.34 5.51
CA TRP A 38 -1.81 5.39 4.80
C TRP A 38 -1.51 3.94 5.18
N ARG A 39 -2.56 3.10 5.19
CA ARG A 39 -2.36 1.64 5.09
C ARG A 39 -1.85 1.31 3.69
N PHE A 40 -1.17 0.19 3.57
CA PHE A 40 -0.74 -0.27 2.26
C PHE A 40 -0.88 -1.78 2.10
N LYS A 41 -1.00 -2.19 0.83
CA LYS A 41 -0.69 -3.54 0.37
C LYS A 41 0.57 -3.49 -0.46
N LEU A 42 1.43 -4.47 -0.24
CA LEU A 42 2.67 -4.58 -0.98
C LEU A 42 2.46 -5.48 -2.20
N LEU A 43 2.80 -4.97 -3.37
CA LEU A 43 2.88 -5.73 -4.61
C LEU A 43 4.32 -6.24 -4.75
N VAL A 44 4.50 -7.55 -4.64
CA VAL A 44 5.79 -8.24 -4.78
C VAL A 44 5.71 -9.32 -5.84
N SER A 45 6.85 -9.64 -6.45
CA SER A 45 6.95 -10.83 -7.29
C SER A 45 6.88 -12.10 -6.42
N MET A 46 6.29 -13.16 -6.97
CA MET A 46 6.23 -14.47 -6.31
C MET A 46 7.61 -14.94 -5.87
N GLY A 47 7.74 -15.35 -4.60
CA GLY A 47 8.98 -15.90 -4.03
C GLY A 47 9.94 -14.86 -3.45
N GLN A 48 9.64 -13.57 -3.52
CA GLN A 48 10.47 -12.55 -2.87
C GLN A 48 10.06 -12.35 -1.40
N ILE A 49 11.05 -12.46 -0.50
CA ILE A 49 10.93 -11.99 0.88
C ILE A 49 11.50 -10.58 0.91
N ILE A 50 10.65 -9.60 1.24
CA ILE A 50 11.05 -8.19 1.34
C ILE A 50 10.97 -7.76 2.80
N GLN A 51 12.09 -7.24 3.31
CA GLN A 51 12.11 -6.56 4.60
C GLN A 51 11.79 -5.07 4.38
N LEU A 52 10.79 -4.57 5.10
CA LEU A 52 10.40 -3.17 5.07
C LEU A 52 11.03 -2.42 6.23
N LEU A 53 11.64 -1.28 5.94
CA LEU A 53 12.32 -0.46 6.94
C LEU A 53 11.67 0.94 7.06
N PRO A 54 11.54 1.50 8.28
CA PRO A 54 11.13 2.89 8.44
C PRO A 54 12.09 3.84 7.69
N GLY A 55 11.52 4.85 7.04
CA GLY A 55 12.24 5.80 6.20
C GLY A 55 12.56 5.30 4.79
N GLN A 56 12.36 4.02 4.50
CA GLN A 56 12.55 3.45 3.16
C GLN A 56 11.64 4.15 2.15
N THR A 57 12.19 4.47 0.98
CA THR A 57 11.41 5.00 -0.12
C THR A 57 10.70 3.85 -0.83
N VAL A 58 9.41 4.02 -1.10
CA VAL A 58 8.57 3.07 -1.82
C VAL A 58 7.85 3.78 -2.95
N THR A 59 7.36 3.00 -3.92
CA THR A 59 6.61 3.53 -5.06
C THR A 59 5.15 3.19 -4.91
N ILE A 60 4.29 4.20 -4.82
CA ILE A 60 2.83 4.04 -4.89
C ILE A 60 2.44 3.82 -6.35
N VAL A 61 1.75 2.71 -6.62
CA VAL A 61 1.34 2.29 -7.97
C VAL A 61 -0.18 2.28 -8.14
N GLY A 62 -0.92 2.30 -7.04
CA GLY A 62 -2.38 2.27 -7.09
C GLY A 62 -3.01 2.66 -5.78
N VAL A 63 -4.34 2.78 -5.83
CA VAL A 63 -5.20 3.00 -4.67
C VAL A 63 -6.26 1.91 -4.68
N GLU A 64 -6.38 1.15 -3.60
CA GLU A 64 -7.42 0.14 -3.45
C GLU A 64 -8.72 0.75 -2.95
N ASP A 65 -8.63 1.61 -1.93
CA ASP A 65 -9.78 2.31 -1.35
C ASP A 65 -9.34 3.65 -0.73
N THR A 66 -10.27 4.35 -0.07
CA THR A 66 -10.02 5.67 0.54
C THR A 66 -9.01 5.66 1.68
N SER A 67 -8.49 4.49 2.09
CA SER A 67 -7.55 4.34 3.21
C SER A 67 -6.33 3.46 2.90
N THR A 68 -6.28 2.83 1.71
CA THR A 68 -5.29 1.80 1.37
C THR A 68 -4.62 2.09 0.03
N LEU A 69 -3.30 2.25 0.08
CA LEU A 69 -2.44 2.38 -1.10
C LEU A 69 -1.90 1.02 -1.54
N ILE A 70 -1.60 0.87 -2.83
CA ILE A 70 -0.80 -0.25 -3.35
C ILE A 70 0.61 0.28 -3.60
N ILE A 71 1.60 -0.37 -3.00
CA ILE A 71 3.00 0.03 -3.14
C ILE A 71 3.87 -1.10 -3.68
N GLU A 72 5.01 -0.72 -4.25
CA GLU A 72 6.13 -1.58 -4.61
C GLU A 72 7.40 -1.03 -3.94
N VAL A 73 8.40 -1.90 -3.75
CA VAL A 73 9.71 -1.55 -3.17
C VAL A 73 10.80 -1.72 -4.21
#